data_AF-A0A087NF78-F1
#
_entry.id   AF-A0A087NF78-F1
#
_cell.length_a   1.000
_cell.length_b   1.000
_cell.length_c   1.000
_cell.angle_alpha   90.00
_cell.angle_beta   90.00
_cell.angle_gamma   90.00
#
_symmetry.space_group_name_H-M   'P 1'
#
loop_
_entity.id
_entity.type
_entity.pdbx_description
1 polymer ?
#
loop_
_entity_poly.entity_id
_entity_poly.type
_entity_poly.pdbx_seq_one_letter_code
_entity_poly.pdbx_strand_id
1 'polypeptide(L)'
;MREGGTAQGGAGDIGVDAVAGIAAMRGLAGGYQLILPASPGAPYLVVTLVTRADDSRAITIDASSGAVVQDMDWRMFGPGAKAVEWGIATHQGQQYGEINRLLMLAGCLCLLALCLTAPVLWWKRRKQGRLTAPPRATGRAERVVAATMLLLGALFPLTGLSMVVALAGEWLIGKMRPT
;
A
#
# COMPACT_ATOMS: atom_id res chain seq x y z
N MET A 1 -13.85 14.31 28.10
CA MET A 1 -14.37 15.05 26.93
C MET A 1 -14.76 14.01 25.90
N ARG A 2 -16.07 13.80 25.70
CA ARG A 2 -16.63 12.69 24.91
C ARG A 2 -17.61 13.33 23.94
N GLU A 3 -17.16 13.69 22.75
CA GLU A 3 -18.05 14.17 21.70
C GLU A 3 -18.67 12.94 21.02
N GLY A 4 -19.86 12.57 21.49
CA GLY A 4 -20.74 11.61 20.84
C GLY A 4 -21.38 12.27 19.62
N GLY A 5 -20.67 12.26 18.50
CA GLY A 5 -21.30 12.47 17.21
C GLY A 5 -22.06 11.20 16.85
N THR A 6 -23.36 11.16 17.15
CA THR A 6 -24.26 10.11 16.66
C THR A 6 -24.32 10.23 15.14
N ALA A 7 -23.49 9.47 14.43
CA ALA A 7 -23.70 9.19 13.02
C ALA A 7 -24.93 8.27 12.94
N GLN A 8 -26.12 8.86 13.09
CA GLN A 8 -27.38 8.17 12.82
C GLN A 8 -27.32 7.72 11.36
N GLY A 9 -27.37 6.40 11.16
CA GLY A 9 -27.50 5.82 9.83
C GLY A 9 -28.67 6.45 9.10
N GLY A 10 -28.55 6.60 7.78
CA GLY A 10 -29.68 7.04 6.96
C GLY A 10 -30.89 6.13 7.16
N ALA A 11 -32.09 6.56 6.73
CA ALA A 11 -33.31 5.77 6.91
C ALA A 11 -33.12 4.32 6.41
N GLY A 12 -33.04 3.36 7.33
CA GLY A 12 -32.76 1.95 7.05
C GLY A 12 -31.32 1.47 7.31
N ASP A 13 -30.49 2.25 8.01
CA ASP A 13 -29.13 1.88 8.42
C ASP A 13 -29.01 1.89 9.96
N ILE A 14 -28.43 0.83 10.54
CA ILE A 14 -28.24 0.66 11.99
C ILE A 14 -27.24 1.66 12.61
N GLY A 15 -26.40 2.29 11.80
CA GLY A 15 -25.41 3.28 12.22
C GLY A 15 -24.17 2.70 12.90
N VAL A 16 -23.13 3.53 13.03
CA VAL A 16 -21.79 3.12 13.51
C VAL A 16 -21.81 2.63 14.95
N ASP A 17 -22.62 3.25 15.82
CA ASP A 17 -22.70 2.89 17.24
C ASP A 17 -23.26 1.48 17.45
N ALA A 18 -24.28 1.09 16.66
CA ALA A 18 -24.84 -0.26 16.71
C ALA A 18 -23.83 -1.30 16.22
N VAL A 19 -23.12 -1.00 15.13
CA VAL A 19 -22.04 -1.84 14.60
C VAL A 19 -20.91 -2.02 15.62
N ALA A 20 -20.51 -0.95 16.30
CA ALA A 20 -19.52 -1.01 17.37
C ALA A 20 -19.98 -1.87 18.56
N GLY A 21 -21.27 -1.79 18.92
CA GLY A 21 -21.88 -2.67 19.93
C GLY A 21 -21.85 -4.14 19.52
N ILE A 22 -22.19 -4.45 18.26
CA ILE A 22 -22.12 -5.81 17.70
C ILE A 22 -20.67 -6.32 17.72
N ALA A 23 -19.70 -5.50 17.30
CA ALA A 23 -18.29 -5.85 17.32
C ALA A 23 -17.81 -6.16 18.76
N ALA A 24 -18.19 -5.34 19.75
CA ALA A 24 -17.86 -5.57 21.14
C ALA A 24 -18.42 -6.89 21.68
N MET A 25 -19.68 -7.24 21.35
CA MET A 25 -20.28 -8.53 21.70
C MET A 25 -19.55 -9.72 21.06
N ARG A 26 -18.85 -9.51 19.95
CA ARG A 26 -18.03 -10.52 19.25
C ARG A 26 -16.58 -10.57 19.73
N GLY A 27 -16.27 -9.87 20.82
CA GLY A 27 -14.95 -9.83 21.44
C GLY A 27 -14.01 -8.77 20.85
N LEU A 28 -14.49 -7.91 19.95
CA LEU A 28 -13.72 -6.80 19.37
C LEU A 28 -14.08 -5.49 20.09
N ALA A 29 -13.58 -5.33 21.32
CA ALA A 29 -13.83 -4.13 22.13
C ALA A 29 -12.95 -2.92 21.72
N GLY A 30 -11.90 -3.15 20.92
CA GLY A 30 -10.97 -2.12 20.44
C GLY A 30 -9.91 -2.73 19.52
N GLY A 31 -9.04 -1.88 18.95
CA GLY A 31 -7.98 -2.36 18.04
C GLY A 31 -8.54 -2.91 16.73
N TYR A 32 -9.49 -2.20 16.12
CA TYR A 32 -10.05 -2.53 14.81
C TYR A 32 -10.31 -1.25 14.01
N GLN A 33 -10.36 -1.39 12.69
CA GLN A 33 -10.88 -0.39 11.78
C GLN A 33 -12.30 -0.75 11.39
N LEU A 34 -13.18 0.24 11.44
CA LEU A 34 -14.55 0.15 10.96
C LEU A 34 -14.65 0.91 9.64
N ILE A 35 -14.91 0.17 8.56
CA ILE A 35 -15.06 0.68 7.20
C ILE A 35 -16.55 0.89 6.97
N LEU A 36 -16.89 2.13 6.62
CA LEU A 36 -18.26 2.56 6.36
C LEU A 36 -18.77 2.00 5.01
N PRO A 37 -20.07 1.76 4.88
CA PRO A 37 -20.71 1.41 3.61
C PRO A 37 -20.34 2.41 2.50
N ALA A 38 -19.88 1.91 1.36
CA ALA A 38 -19.56 2.74 0.21
C ALA A 38 -20.82 3.31 -0.49
N SER A 39 -21.99 2.73 -0.22
CA SER A 39 -23.29 3.15 -0.74
C SER A 39 -24.41 2.71 0.20
N PRO A 40 -25.61 3.33 0.17
CA PRO A 40 -26.74 2.90 0.99
C PRO A 40 -27.06 1.41 0.80
N GLY A 41 -27.17 0.67 1.90
CA GLY A 41 -27.43 -0.77 1.90
C GLY A 41 -26.20 -1.67 1.69
N ALA A 42 -25.01 -1.11 1.42
CA ALA A 42 -23.77 -1.89 1.48
C ALA A 42 -23.41 -2.24 2.95
N PRO A 43 -22.74 -3.36 3.22
CA PRO A 43 -22.43 -3.76 4.58
C PRO A 43 -21.29 -2.91 5.19
N TYR A 44 -21.28 -2.86 6.52
CA TYR A 44 -20.13 -2.42 7.31
C TYR A 44 -19.07 -3.53 7.33
N LEU A 45 -17.81 -3.14 7.36
CA LEU A 45 -16.69 -4.07 7.51
C LEU A 45 -15.85 -3.68 8.72
N VAL A 46 -15.66 -4.61 9.65
CA VAL A 46 -14.85 -4.47 10.85
C VAL A 46 -13.61 -5.34 10.68
N VAL A 47 -12.42 -4.75 10.61
CA VAL A 47 -11.15 -5.48 10.44
C VAL A 47 -10.25 -5.20 11.63
N THR A 48 -9.68 -6.23 12.23
CA THR A 48 -8.77 -6.06 13.37
C THR A 48 -7.47 -5.38 12.97
N LEU A 49 -7.00 -4.45 13.81
CA LEU A 49 -5.66 -3.87 13.74
C LEU A 49 -4.72 -4.72 14.59
N VAL A 50 -4.00 -5.62 13.94
CA VAL A 50 -3.12 -6.59 14.60
C VAL A 50 -1.66 -6.36 14.27
N THR A 51 -0.79 -6.75 15.19
CA THR A 51 0.67 -6.71 14.99
C THR A 51 1.16 -7.94 14.21
N ARG A 52 0.49 -9.08 14.37
CA ARG A 52 0.77 -10.31 13.65
C ARG A 52 -0.37 -10.65 12.71
N ALA A 53 -0.03 -11.04 11.49
CA ALA A 53 -1.03 -11.44 10.50
C ALA A 53 -1.90 -12.62 10.96
N ASP A 54 -1.36 -13.51 11.81
CA ASP A 54 -2.07 -14.70 12.31
C ASP A 54 -3.26 -14.35 13.22
N ASP A 55 -3.30 -13.12 13.74
CA ASP A 55 -4.37 -12.61 14.60
C ASP A 55 -5.45 -11.87 13.79
N SER A 56 -5.29 -11.74 12.47
CA SER A 56 -6.22 -10.99 11.61
C SER A 56 -7.62 -11.62 11.58
N ARG A 57 -8.64 -10.78 11.75
CA ARG A 57 -10.06 -11.14 11.67
C ARG A 57 -10.84 -10.02 10.97
N ALA A 58 -11.80 -10.41 10.14
CA ALA A 58 -12.69 -9.51 9.42
C ALA A 58 -14.15 -9.93 9.60
N ILE A 59 -14.97 -9.00 10.09
CA ILE A 59 -16.40 -9.19 10.32
C ILE A 59 -17.19 -8.26 9.39
N THR A 60 -18.07 -8.81 8.57
CA THR A 60 -18.98 -8.06 7.71
C THR A 60 -20.37 -8.04 8.33
N ILE A 61 -20.94 -6.85 8.51
CA ILE A 61 -22.22 -6.62 9.18
C ILE A 61 -23.16 -5.93 8.20
N ASP A 62 -24.33 -6.51 7.99
CA ASP A 62 -25.37 -5.91 7.15
C ASP A 62 -25.84 -4.58 7.74
N ALA A 63 -25.82 -3.52 6.93
CA ALA A 63 -26.16 -2.18 7.39
C ALA A 63 -27.64 -2.03 7.76
N SER A 64 -28.54 -2.82 7.17
CA SER A 64 -29.98 -2.66 7.39
C SER A 64 -30.52 -3.44 8.59
N SER A 65 -30.03 -4.66 8.77
CA SER A 65 -30.51 -5.60 9.79
C SER A 65 -29.58 -5.71 10.99
N GLY A 66 -28.32 -5.29 10.85
CA GLY A 66 -27.27 -5.57 11.83
C GLY A 66 -26.87 -7.04 11.91
N ALA A 67 -27.31 -7.87 10.96
CA ALA A 67 -26.92 -9.27 10.91
C ALA A 67 -25.43 -9.39 10.55
N VAL A 68 -24.70 -10.25 11.25
CA VAL A 68 -23.34 -10.60 10.89
C VAL A 68 -23.41 -11.54 9.68
N VAL A 69 -23.06 -11.02 8.50
CA VAL A 69 -23.09 -11.76 7.23
C VAL A 69 -21.87 -12.67 7.13
N GLN A 70 -20.74 -12.23 7.65
CA GLN A 70 -19.48 -12.96 7.59
C GLN A 70 -18.60 -12.65 8.78
N ASP A 71 -17.96 -13.67 9.34
CA ASP A 71 -17.00 -13.56 10.45
C ASP A 71 -15.81 -14.48 10.13
N MET A 72 -14.76 -13.92 9.55
CA MET A 72 -13.60 -14.65 9.07
C MET A 72 -12.38 -14.38 9.95
N ASP A 73 -11.76 -15.44 10.45
CA ASP A 73 -10.46 -15.42 11.11
C ASP A 73 -9.35 -15.81 10.13
N TRP A 74 -8.11 -15.63 10.55
CA TRP A 74 -6.92 -16.01 9.78
C TRP A 74 -7.00 -17.40 9.17
N ARG A 75 -7.56 -18.40 9.87
CA ARG A 75 -7.59 -19.79 9.38
C ARG A 75 -8.49 -19.91 8.16
N MET A 76 -9.57 -19.13 8.11
CA MET A 76 -10.53 -19.05 7.01
C MET A 76 -10.05 -18.20 5.83
N PHE A 77 -8.96 -17.43 5.98
CA PHE A 77 -8.41 -16.66 4.87
C PHE A 77 -7.80 -17.58 3.80
N GLY A 78 -8.10 -17.26 2.53
CA GLY A 78 -7.45 -17.90 1.38
C GLY A 78 -5.94 -17.58 1.34
N PRO A 79 -5.14 -18.36 0.60
CA PRO A 79 -3.68 -18.20 0.57
C PRO A 79 -3.25 -16.81 0.09
N GLY A 80 -3.98 -16.20 -0.84
CA GLY A 80 -3.72 -14.82 -1.30
C GLY A 80 -3.95 -13.79 -0.19
N ALA A 81 -5.07 -13.89 0.52
CA ALA A 81 -5.37 -12.99 1.64
C ALA A 81 -4.33 -13.14 2.77
N LYS A 82 -3.94 -14.37 3.10
CA LYS A 82 -2.86 -14.64 4.06
C LYS A 82 -1.54 -14.00 3.64
N ALA A 83 -1.16 -14.13 2.36
CA ALA A 83 0.07 -13.54 1.84
C ALA A 83 0.05 -12.01 1.92
N VAL A 84 -1.10 -11.38 1.63
CA VAL A 84 -1.26 -9.92 1.73
C VAL A 84 -1.14 -9.45 3.18
N GLU A 85 -1.90 -10.01 4.10
CA GLU A 85 -1.86 -9.68 5.53
C GLU A 85 -0.46 -9.89 6.13
N TRP A 86 0.18 -11.01 5.82
CA TRP A 86 1.57 -11.28 6.19
C TRP A 86 2.53 -10.24 5.60
N GLY A 87 2.32 -9.86 4.34
CA GLY A 87 3.09 -8.82 3.67
C GLY A 87 2.95 -7.46 4.35
N ILE A 88 1.73 -7.07 4.73
CA ILE A 88 1.44 -5.82 5.45
C ILE A 88 2.14 -5.83 6.81
N ALA A 89 1.92 -6.87 7.63
CA ALA A 89 2.52 -6.97 8.95
C ALA A 89 4.06 -7.01 8.89
N THR A 90 4.63 -7.65 7.87
CA THR A 90 6.08 -7.68 7.65
C THR A 90 6.59 -6.30 7.22
N HIS A 91 5.94 -5.66 6.25
CA HIS A 91 6.31 -4.33 5.73
C HIS A 91 6.22 -3.22 6.80
N GLN A 92 5.24 -3.29 7.68
CA GLN A 92 5.09 -2.36 8.80
C GLN A 92 6.08 -2.63 9.96
N GLY A 93 6.93 -3.66 9.85
CA GLY A 93 7.90 -4.00 10.89
C GLY A 93 7.31 -4.72 12.10
N GLN A 94 6.07 -5.21 12.03
CA GLN A 94 5.34 -5.75 13.19
C GLN A 94 5.47 -7.29 13.34
N GLN A 95 5.54 -8.03 12.23
CA GLN A 95 5.40 -9.49 12.23
C GLN A 95 6.45 -10.27 13.07
N TYR A 96 7.71 -9.84 13.09
CA TYR A 96 8.81 -10.51 13.81
C TYR A 96 9.43 -9.64 14.91
N GLY A 97 8.67 -8.67 15.42
CA GLY A 97 9.12 -7.76 16.48
C GLY A 97 10.31 -6.90 16.06
N GLU A 98 11.27 -6.72 16.97
CA GLU A 98 12.34 -5.70 16.82
C GLU A 98 13.22 -5.92 15.59
N ILE A 99 13.56 -7.18 15.28
CA ILE A 99 14.41 -7.51 14.13
C ILE A 99 13.75 -7.03 12.83
N ASN A 100 12.44 -7.24 12.70
CA ASN A 100 11.69 -6.78 11.53
C ASN A 100 11.69 -5.26 11.44
N ARG A 101 11.42 -4.57 12.56
CA ARG A 101 11.40 -3.11 12.63
C ARG A 101 12.75 -2.50 12.24
N LEU A 102 13.85 -3.02 12.77
CA LEU A 102 15.20 -2.54 12.44
C LEU A 102 15.54 -2.78 10.97
N LEU A 103 15.14 -3.92 10.39
CA LEU A 103 15.36 -4.21 8.98
C LEU A 103 14.57 -3.26 8.07
N MET A 104 13.29 -3.01 8.39
CA MET A 104 12.48 -2.01 7.67
C MET A 104 13.06 -0.60 7.80
N LEU A 105 13.50 -0.21 9.00
CA LEU A 105 14.16 1.08 9.23
C LEU A 105 15.44 1.22 8.40
N ALA A 106 16.29 0.19 8.37
CA ALA A 106 17.50 0.19 7.55
C ALA A 106 17.16 0.36 6.06
N GLY A 107 16.13 -0.34 5.57
CA GLY A 107 15.62 -0.17 4.20
C GLY A 107 15.19 1.26 3.90
N CYS A 108 14.43 1.89 4.81
CA CYS A 108 14.02 3.30 4.70
C CYS A 108 15.23 4.25 4.65
N LEU A 109 16.24 4.04 5.49
CA LEU A 109 17.46 4.85 5.50
C LEU A 109 18.26 4.69 4.20
N CYS A 110 18.36 3.47 3.67
CA CYS A 110 18.99 3.23 2.36
C CYS A 110 18.26 3.95 1.23
N LEU A 111 16.92 3.91 1.23
CA LEU A 111 16.11 4.60 0.22
C LEU A 111 16.28 6.13 0.34
N LEU A 112 16.28 6.66 1.56
CA LEU A 112 16.57 8.08 1.81
C LEU A 112 17.94 8.48 1.27
N ALA A 113 18.98 7.69 1.58
CA ALA A 113 20.33 7.92 1.09
C ALA A 113 20.38 7.88 -0.45
N LEU A 114 19.65 6.97 -1.09
CA LEU A 114 19.55 6.90 -2.55
C LEU A 114 18.90 8.17 -3.14
N CYS A 115 17.79 8.63 -2.55
CA CYS A 115 17.10 9.85 -2.96
C CYS A 115 17.97 11.10 -2.80
N LEU A 116 18.81 11.16 -1.75
CA LEU A 116 19.72 12.29 -1.51
C LEU A 116 20.97 12.22 -2.41
N THR A 117 21.50 11.03 -2.67
CA THR A 117 22.71 10.86 -3.49
C THR A 117 22.44 11.08 -4.97
N ALA A 118 21.25 10.77 -5.48
CA ALA A 118 20.90 11.01 -6.88
C ALA A 118 21.11 12.47 -7.36
N PRO A 119 20.53 13.51 -6.72
CA PRO A 119 20.77 14.91 -7.10
C PRO A 119 22.20 15.36 -6.82
N VAL A 120 22.84 14.85 -5.76
CA VAL A 120 24.25 15.16 -5.45
C VAL A 120 25.19 14.65 -6.56
N LEU A 121 25.03 13.39 -6.97
CA LEU A 121 25.80 12.80 -8.08
C LEU A 121 25.52 13.51 -9.40
N TRP A 122 24.27 13.91 -9.62
CA TRP A 122 23.89 14.70 -10.79
C TRP A 122 24.55 16.08 -10.80
N TRP A 123 24.57 16.78 -9.66
CA TRP A 123 25.24 18.08 -9.51
C TRP A 123 26.75 17.97 -9.71
N LYS A 124 27.39 16.96 -9.11
CA LYS A 124 28.83 16.70 -9.28
C LYS A 124 29.22 16.38 -10.72
N ARG A 125 28.30 15.88 -11.54
CA ARG A 125 28.55 15.52 -12.95
C ARG A 125 28.31 16.66 -13.95
N ARG A 126 27.73 17.78 -13.51
CA ARG A 126 27.45 18.95 -14.37
C ARG A 126 28.75 19.55 -14.90
N LYS A 127 29.07 19.35 -16.19
CA LYS A 127 30.15 20.08 -16.88
C LYS A 127 29.64 21.44 -17.38
N GLN A 128 30.39 22.51 -17.10
CA GLN A 128 30.15 23.87 -17.63
C GLN A 128 28.74 24.43 -17.35
N GLY A 129 28.13 24.11 -16.21
CA GLY A 129 26.79 24.61 -15.87
C GLY A 129 25.62 23.94 -16.60
N ARG A 130 25.88 23.06 -17.59
CA ARG A 130 24.84 22.45 -18.42
C ARG A 130 24.35 21.11 -17.87
N LEU A 131 23.03 20.97 -17.77
CA LEU A 131 22.39 19.68 -17.51
C LEU A 131 22.63 18.76 -18.71
N THR A 132 23.55 17.81 -18.56
CA THR A 132 23.85 16.82 -19.61
C THR A 132 23.33 15.45 -19.17
N ALA A 133 22.66 14.76 -20.10
CA ALA A 133 22.20 13.40 -19.87
C ALA A 133 23.40 12.48 -19.57
N PRO A 134 23.22 11.42 -18.77
CA PRO A 134 24.28 10.45 -18.58
C PRO A 134 24.71 9.82 -19.91
N PRO A 135 26.01 9.47 -20.07
CA PRO A 135 26.41 8.67 -21.21
C PRO A 135 25.63 7.36 -21.16
N ARG A 136 25.18 6.90 -22.33
CA ARG A 136 24.44 5.65 -22.44
C ARG A 136 25.26 4.52 -21.83
N ALA A 137 24.63 3.72 -20.97
CA ALA A 137 25.23 2.47 -20.52
C ALA A 137 25.44 1.58 -21.75
N THR A 138 26.58 0.89 -21.82
CA THR A 138 26.88 -0.02 -22.94
C THR A 138 27.19 -1.43 -22.43
N GLY A 139 26.94 -2.43 -23.27
CA GLY A 139 27.34 -3.81 -23.02
C GLY A 139 26.55 -4.46 -21.87
N ARG A 140 27.26 -4.95 -20.84
CA ARG A 140 26.63 -5.69 -19.73
C ARG A 140 25.71 -4.82 -18.88
N ALA A 141 26.10 -3.57 -18.63
CA ALA A 141 25.35 -2.66 -17.77
C ALA A 141 23.96 -2.34 -18.37
N GLU A 142 23.91 -2.10 -19.69
CA GLU A 142 22.65 -1.88 -20.41
C GLU A 142 21.70 -3.07 -20.28
N ARG A 143 22.20 -4.29 -20.52
CA ARG A 143 21.38 -5.51 -20.39
C ARG A 143 20.87 -5.72 -18.98
N VAL A 144 21.69 -5.46 -17.96
CA VAL A 144 21.28 -5.59 -16.55
C VAL A 144 20.19 -4.57 -16.20
N VAL A 145 20.33 -3.32 -16.65
CA VAL A 145 19.31 -2.29 -16.43
C VAL A 145 18.02 -2.67 -17.15
N ALA A 146 18.08 -3.04 -18.43
CA ALA A 146 16.90 -3.44 -19.20
C ALA A 146 16.20 -4.65 -18.59
N ALA A 147 16.94 -5.68 -18.18
CA ALA A 147 16.38 -6.86 -17.52
C ALA A 147 15.71 -6.50 -16.19
N THR A 148 16.35 -5.66 -15.37
CA THR A 148 15.77 -5.16 -14.12
C THR A 148 14.49 -4.36 -14.36
N MET A 149 14.49 -3.49 -15.38
CA MET A 149 13.31 -2.69 -15.75
C MET A 149 12.15 -3.57 -16.20
N LEU A 150 12.41 -4.58 -17.04
CA LEU A 150 11.39 -5.52 -17.52
C LEU A 150 10.84 -6.37 -16.37
N LEU A 151 11.71 -6.88 -15.50
CA LEU A 151 11.31 -7.66 -14.33
C LEU A 151 10.42 -6.85 -13.39
N LEU A 152 10.85 -5.63 -13.03
CA LEU A 152 10.08 -4.74 -12.16
C LEU A 152 8.78 -4.28 -12.82
N GLY A 153 8.79 -3.98 -14.11
CA GLY A 153 7.59 -3.58 -14.85
C GLY A 153 6.56 -4.71 -14.97
N ALA A 154 7.02 -5.96 -15.10
CA ALA A 154 6.14 -7.13 -15.10
C ALA A 154 5.55 -7.41 -13.71
N LEU A 155 6.36 -7.25 -12.65
CA LEU A 155 5.92 -7.48 -11.27
C LEU A 155 5.01 -6.34 -10.75
N PHE A 156 5.25 -5.10 -11.21
CA PHE A 156 4.51 -3.90 -10.82
C PHE A 156 3.97 -3.18 -12.07
N PRO A 157 2.76 -3.56 -12.56
CA PRO A 157 2.24 -3.10 -13.85
C PRO A 157 2.14 -1.57 -13.98
N LEU A 158 1.79 -0.87 -12.90
CA LEU A 158 1.74 0.60 -12.89
C LEU A 158 3.12 1.23 -13.05
N THR A 159 4.16 0.61 -12.47
CA THR A 159 5.55 1.02 -12.70
C THR A 159 5.96 0.75 -14.14
N GLY A 160 5.61 -0.42 -14.69
CA GLY A 160 5.84 -0.72 -16.10
C GLY A 160 5.17 0.30 -17.03
N LEU A 161 3.93 0.67 -16.73
CA LEU A 161 3.18 1.68 -17.49
C LEU A 161 3.84 3.06 -17.43
N SER A 162 4.30 3.51 -16.26
CA SER A 162 4.99 4.80 -16.15
C SER A 162 6.30 4.83 -16.94
N MET A 163 7.02 3.72 -17.01
CA MET A 163 8.22 3.58 -17.84
C MET A 163 7.90 3.65 -19.33
N VAL A 164 6.82 2.98 -19.77
CA VAL A 164 6.35 3.06 -21.16
C VAL A 164 5.95 4.50 -21.53
N VAL A 165 5.24 5.19 -20.63
CA VAL A 165 4.87 6.61 -20.82
C VAL A 165 6.10 7.50 -20.91
N ALA A 166 7.09 7.29 -20.04
CA ALA A 166 8.35 8.04 -20.08
C ALA A 166 9.11 7.81 -21.41
N LEU A 167 9.21 6.56 -21.86
CA LEU A 167 9.84 6.20 -23.14
C LEU A 167 9.10 6.81 -24.34
N ALA A 168 7.77 6.79 -24.34
CA ALA A 168 6.97 7.43 -25.37
C ALA A 168 7.20 8.95 -25.39
N GLY A 169 7.28 9.58 -24.21
CA GLY A 169 7.61 11.00 -24.07
C GLY A 169 8.99 11.34 -24.63
N GLU A 170 10.02 10.54 -24.30
CA GLU A 170 11.36 10.71 -24.85
C GLU A 170 11.38 10.57 -26.38
N TRP A 171 10.67 9.57 -26.92
CA TRP A 171 10.55 9.35 -28.35
C TRP A 171 9.89 10.53 -29.08
N LEU A 172 8.79 11.06 -28.53
CA LEU A 172 8.10 12.23 -29.07
C LEU A 172 9.00 13.49 -29.05
N ILE A 173 9.67 13.77 -27.94
CA ILE A 173 10.57 14.92 -27.80
C ILE A 173 11.76 14.81 -28.76
N GLY A 174 12.31 13.61 -28.94
CA GLY A 174 13.37 13.35 -29.91
C GLY A 174 12.94 13.65 -31.34
N LYS A 175 11.68 13.36 -31.69
CA LYS A 175 11.12 13.66 -33.02
C LYS A 175 10.89 15.15 -33.27
N MET A 176 10.64 15.94 -32.21
CA MET A 176 10.37 17.39 -32.30
C MET A 176 11.63 18.26 -32.32
N ARG A 177 12.80 17.73 -31.93
CA ARG A 177 14.06 18.47 -31.99
C ARG A 177 14.65 18.39 -33.40
N PRO A 178 14.69 19.48 -34.19
CA PRO A 178 15.48 19.49 -35.42
C PRO A 178 16.95 19.32 -35.04
N THR A 179 17.65 18.47 -35.81
CA THR A 179 19.09 18.24 -35.71
C THR A 179 19.90 19.50 -35.87
#